data_AF-A0A2V9QAU5-F1
#
_entry.id   AF-A0A2V9QAU5-F1
#
_cell.length_a   1.000
_cell.length_b   1.000
_cell.length_c   1.000
_cell.angle_alpha   90.00
_cell.angle_beta   90.00
_cell.angle_gamma   90.00
#
_symmetry.space_group_name_H-M   'P 1'
#
loop_
_entity.id
_entity.type
_entity.pdbx_description
1 polymer ?
#
loop_
_entity_poly.entity_id
_entity_poly.type
_entity_poly.pdbx_seq_one_letter_code
_entity_poly.pdbx_strand_id
1 'polypeptide(L)'
;MPDDTTLSDEFIRELIYVGEVDILVGVPTHNDARTVAQVVQGVRTGLLKYFPRARSVIINADGGSRDGTRELVRAASISDAVSSNLPALRTLHS
;
A
#
# COMPACT_ATOMS: atom_id res chain seq x y z
N MET A 1 -17.53 20.98 -17.41
CA MET A 1 -16.15 20.60 -17.09
C MET A 1 -16.18 19.11 -16.84
N PRO A 2 -15.30 18.30 -17.45
CA PRO A 2 -15.21 16.91 -17.01
C PRO A 2 -14.80 16.92 -15.53
N ASP A 3 -15.33 16.00 -14.75
CA ASP A 3 -14.97 15.87 -13.34
C ASP A 3 -13.45 15.62 -13.25
N ASP A 4 -12.70 16.66 -12.89
CA ASP A 4 -11.23 16.67 -12.74
C ASP A 4 -10.83 15.85 -11.50
N THR A 5 -11.18 14.57 -11.50
CA THR A 5 -10.73 13.65 -10.46
C THR A 5 -9.32 13.23 -10.84
N THR A 6 -8.33 13.66 -10.05
CA THR A 6 -6.92 13.26 -10.18
C THR A 6 -6.71 11.76 -9.95
N LEU A 7 -7.72 11.08 -9.40
CA LEU A 7 -7.76 9.65 -9.13
C LEU A 7 -8.62 8.94 -10.17
N SER A 8 -8.12 7.84 -10.73
CA SER A 8 -8.91 7.01 -11.64
C SER A 8 -10.04 6.30 -10.90
N ASP A 9 -11.14 6.02 -11.61
CA ASP A 9 -12.25 5.20 -11.08
C ASP A 9 -11.78 3.82 -10.60
N GLU A 10 -10.79 3.24 -11.29
CA GLU A 10 -10.16 1.99 -10.89
C GLU A 10 -9.50 2.12 -9.52
N PHE A 11 -8.70 3.17 -9.31
CA PHE A 11 -8.04 3.41 -8.03
C PHE A 11 -9.04 3.69 -6.91
N ILE A 12 -10.10 4.43 -7.20
CA ILE A 12 -11.19 4.66 -6.23
C ILE A 12 -11.85 3.32 -5.82
N ARG A 13 -12.10 2.42 -6.78
CA ARG A 13 -12.65 1.08 -6.48
C ARG A 13 -11.70 0.26 -5.63
N GLU A 14 -10.40 0.30 -5.90
CA GLU A 14 -9.38 -0.36 -5.08
C GLU A 14 -9.39 0.19 -3.64
N LEU A 15 -9.46 1.51 -3.47
CA LEU A 15 -9.53 2.15 -2.14
C LEU A 15 -10.81 1.75 -1.39
N ILE A 16 -11.96 1.70 -2.07
CA ILE A 16 -13.22 1.25 -1.47
C ILE A 16 -13.11 -0.22 -1.02
N TYR A 17 -12.46 -1.07 -1.81
CA TYR A 17 -12.25 -2.49 -1.46
C TYR A 17 -11.35 -2.66 -0.24
N VAL A 18 -10.31 -1.84 -0.11
CA VAL A 18 -9.41 -1.83 1.07
C VAL A 18 -10.16 -1.46 2.35
N GLY A 19 -11.09 -0.50 2.28
CA GLY A 19 -11.85 0.00 3.42
C GLY A 19 -11.01 0.80 4.42
N GLU A 20 -11.42 0.82 5.68
CA GLU A 20 -10.74 1.59 6.74
C GLU A 20 -9.34 1.04 7.07
N VAL A 21 -8.36 1.94 7.23
CA VAL A 21 -6.98 1.59 7.57
C VAL A 21 -6.52 2.43 8.75
N ASP A 22 -5.71 1.83 9.63
CA ASP A 22 -5.13 2.53 10.78
C ASP A 22 -3.88 3.33 10.36
N ILE A 23 -3.12 2.82 9.37
CA ILE A 23 -1.86 3.40 8.94
C ILE A 23 -1.77 3.35 7.41
N LEU A 24 -1.48 4.50 6.80
CA LEU A 24 -1.17 4.62 5.38
C LEU A 24 0.27 5.14 5.23
N VAL A 25 1.05 4.44 4.42
CA VAL A 25 2.42 4.86 4.06
C VAL A 25 2.46 5.23 2.59
N GLY A 26 2.62 6.51 2.29
CA GLY A 26 2.91 6.98 0.94
C GLY A 26 4.39 6.87 0.63
N VAL A 27 4.73 6.20 -0.48
CA VAL A 27 6.10 6.07 -1.00
C VAL A 27 6.18 6.91 -2.27
N PRO A 28 6.73 8.15 -2.21
CA PRO A 28 6.95 8.94 -3.41
C PRO A 28 8.10 8.34 -4.22
N THR A 29 7.92 8.20 -5.53
CA THR A 29 8.93 7.62 -6.42
C THR A 29 9.06 8.36 -7.75
N HIS A 30 10.27 8.43 -8.30
CA HIS A 30 10.54 8.95 -9.64
C HIS A 30 11.86 8.42 -10.20
N ASN A 31 11.79 7.35 -11.00
CA ASN A 31 12.94 6.61 -11.54
C ASN A 31 13.88 6.04 -10.47
N ASP A 32 13.27 5.39 -9.47
CA ASP A 32 13.93 4.78 -8.32
C ASP A 32 14.11 3.25 -8.46
N ALA A 33 14.12 2.71 -9.68
CA ALA A 33 14.13 1.26 -9.89
C ALA A 33 15.24 0.51 -9.13
N ARG A 34 16.39 1.17 -8.92
CA ARG A 34 17.54 0.57 -8.20
C ARG A 34 17.36 0.48 -6.69
N THR A 35 16.46 1.26 -6.09
CA THR A 35 16.36 1.43 -4.63
C THR A 35 14.98 1.09 -4.09
N VAL A 36 13.94 1.26 -4.89
CA VAL A 36 12.55 1.25 -4.42
C VAL A 36 12.14 -0.07 -3.75
N ALA A 37 12.65 -1.20 -4.24
CA ALA A 37 12.38 -2.51 -3.64
C ALA A 37 12.85 -2.59 -2.18
N GLN A 38 14.03 -2.05 -1.87
CA GLN A 38 14.57 -2.05 -0.51
C GLN A 38 13.77 -1.12 0.41
N VAL A 39 13.32 0.02 -0.11
CA VAL A 39 12.45 0.95 0.63
C VAL A 39 11.13 0.28 1.01
N VAL A 40 10.46 -0.33 0.03
CA VAL A 40 9.17 -1.02 0.25
C VAL A 40 9.34 -2.17 1.25
N GLN A 41 10.41 -2.96 1.17
CA GLN A 41 10.69 -4.01 2.16
C GLN A 41 10.97 -3.47 3.55
N GLY A 42 11.69 -2.35 3.67
CA GLY A 42 11.94 -1.69 4.94
C GLY A 42 10.64 -1.21 5.61
N VAL A 43 9.76 -0.57 4.85
CA VAL A 43 8.43 -0.14 5.31
C VAL A 43 7.61 -1.34 5.78
N ARG A 44 7.52 -2.40 4.96
CA ARG A 44 6.79 -3.62 5.32
C ARG A 44 7.32 -4.27 6.59
N THR A 45 8.64 -4.39 6.72
CA THR A 45 9.29 -4.96 7.90
C THR A 45 8.98 -4.13 9.15
N GLY A 46 9.01 -2.80 9.03
CA GLY A 46 8.65 -1.89 10.11
C GLY A 46 7.20 -2.05 10.55
N LEU A 47 6.26 -2.09 9.60
CA LEU A 47 4.84 -2.28 9.88
C LEU A 47 4.58 -3.61 10.59
N LEU A 48 5.13 -4.72 10.08
CA LEU A 48 4.95 -6.04 10.69
C LEU A 48 5.60 -6.14 12.07
N LYS A 49 6.74 -5.48 12.30
CA LYS A 49 7.47 -5.54 13.56
C LYS A 49 6.85 -4.66 14.65
N TYR A 50 6.48 -3.44 14.32
CA TYR A 50 6.09 -2.41 15.30
C TYR A 50 4.58 -2.18 15.36
N PHE A 51 3.84 -2.52 14.29
CA PHE A 51 2.39 -2.32 14.19
C PHE A 51 1.65 -3.60 13.72
N PRO A 52 1.90 -4.78 14.33
CA PRO A 52 1.36 -6.06 13.85
C PRO A 52 -0.18 -6.17 13.90
N ARG A 53 -0.84 -5.26 14.62
CA ARG A 53 -2.30 -5.22 14.77
C ARG A 53 -2.96 -4.13 13.93
N ALA A 54 -2.18 -3.25 13.31
CA ALA A 54 -2.69 -2.16 12.50
C ALA A 54 -2.99 -2.68 11.09
N ARG A 55 -4.18 -2.38 10.58
CA ARG A 55 -4.51 -2.51 9.17
C ARG A 55 -3.73 -1.43 8.42
N SER A 56 -2.68 -1.83 7.73
CA SER A 56 -1.76 -0.92 7.07
C SER A 56 -1.76 -1.07 5.56
N VAL A 57 -1.61 0.06 4.86
CA VAL A 57 -1.54 0.11 3.40
C VAL A 57 -0.33 0.93 2.96
N ILE A 58 0.32 0.48 1.89
CA ILE A 58 1.42 1.18 1.24
C ILE A 58 0.91 1.66 -0.12
N ILE A 59 1.04 2.96 -0.39
CA ILE A 59 0.64 3.58 -1.67
C ILE A 59 1.90 4.10 -2.37
N ASN A 60 2.11 3.70 -3.62
CA ASN A 60 3.14 4.29 -4.46
C ASN A 60 2.64 5.58 -5.11
N ALA A 61 3.23 6.71 -4.75
CA ALA A 61 2.97 7.99 -5.39
C ALA A 61 4.03 8.24 -6.47
N ASP A 62 3.84 7.62 -7.64
CA ASP A 62 4.80 7.67 -8.73
C ASP A 62 4.67 8.94 -9.59
N GLY A 63 5.78 9.67 -9.74
CA GLY A 63 5.87 10.91 -10.51
C GLY A 63 6.07 10.72 -12.02
N GLY A 64 5.65 9.60 -12.61
CA GLY A 64 5.81 9.33 -14.05
C GLY A 64 7.07 8.55 -14.42
N SER A 65 7.50 7.61 -13.57
CA SER A 65 8.70 6.80 -13.82
C SER A 65 8.60 6.00 -15.11
N ARG A 66 9.74 5.80 -15.78
CA ARG A 66 9.85 5.06 -17.06
C ARG A 66 10.90 3.95 -17.03
N ASP A 67 11.51 3.70 -15.88
CA ASP A 67 12.65 2.82 -15.68
C ASP A 67 12.28 1.45 -15.04
N GLY A 68 10.98 1.15 -14.91
CA GLY A 68 10.51 -0.06 -14.26
C GLY A 68 10.18 0.10 -12.76
N THR A 69 10.26 1.31 -12.20
CA THR A 69 9.98 1.58 -10.78
C THR A 69 8.62 1.04 -10.33
N ARG A 70 7.56 1.26 -11.11
CA ARG A 70 6.18 0.87 -10.74
C ARG A 70 6.04 -0.65 -10.63
N GLU A 71 6.64 -1.37 -11.57
CA GLU A 71 6.64 -2.83 -11.63
C GLU A 71 7.40 -3.41 -10.45
N LEU A 72 8.54 -2.81 -10.09
CA LEU A 72 9.35 -3.23 -8.95
C LEU A 72 8.66 -2.97 -7.61
N VAL A 73 7.95 -1.85 -7.46
CA VAL A 73 7.11 -1.59 -6.28
C VAL A 73 6.01 -2.65 -6.14
N ARG A 74 5.31 -2.94 -7.24
CA ARG A 74 4.25 -3.96 -7.25
C ARG A 74 4.80 -5.33 -6.91
N ALA A 75 5.93 -5.73 -7.49
CA ALA A 75 6.59 -7.01 -7.20
C ALA A 75 7.03 -7.11 -5.73
N ALA A 76 7.59 -6.04 -5.17
CA ALA A 76 8.02 -6.00 -3.76
C ALA A 76 6.83 -6.12 -2.78
N SER A 77 5.63 -5.71 -3.20
CA SER A 77 4.41 -5.73 -2.38
C SER A 77 3.71 -7.10 -2.36
N ILE A 78 3.95 -7.95 -3.35
CA ILE A 78 3.24 -9.24 -3.54
C ILE A 78 3.90 -10.41 -2.78
N SER A 79 5.12 -10.26 -2.27
CA SER A 79 5.81 -11.36 -1.60
C SER A 79 5.25 -11.59 -0.19
N ASP A 80 4.53 -12.70 -0.04
CA ASP A 80 4.00 -13.31 1.19
C ASP A 80 2.77 -12.66 1.83
N ALA A 81 1.62 -12.95 1.22
CA ALA A 81 0.34 -13.07 1.92
C ALA A 81 0.41 -14.24 2.93
N VAL A 82 1.09 -14.04 4.06
CA VAL A 82 1.01 -14.95 5.20
C VAL A 82 -0.23 -14.58 6.02
N SER A 83 -1.24 -15.43 5.84
CA SER A 83 -2.32 -15.79 6.78
C SER A 83 -3.32 -14.71 7.19
N SER A 84 -4.52 -14.85 6.63
CA SER A 84 -5.78 -14.20 6.96
C SER A 84 -6.35 -14.54 8.36
N ASN A 85 -5.49 -14.79 9.36
CA ASN A 85 -5.90 -15.16 10.73
C ASN A 85 -5.67 -14.07 11.77
N LEU A 86 -5.65 -12.79 11.39
CA LEU A 86 -5.83 -11.73 12.39
C LEU A 86 -7.31 -11.71 12.79
N PRO A 87 -7.66 -11.93 14.07
CA PRO A 87 -9.04 -11.92 14.51
C PRO A 87 -9.66 -10.58 14.13
N ALA A 88 -10.67 -10.63 13.26
CA ALA A 88 -11.50 -9.47 12.97
C ALA A 88 -11.96 -8.88 14.31
N LEU A 89 -11.66 -7.61 14.55
CA LEU A 89 -12.09 -6.87 15.73
C LEU A 89 -13.62 -6.96 15.80
N ARG A 90 -14.12 -7.87 16.64
CA ARG A 90 -15.53 -7.97 17.00
C ARG A 90 -15.66 -7.38 18.39
N THR A 91 -15.91 -6.09 18.48
CA THR A 91 -16.44 -5.50 19.71
C THR A 91 -17.93 -5.84 19.79
N LEU A 92 -18.27 -6.78 20.66
CA LEU A 92 -19.64 -6.97 21.13
C LEU A 92 -19.90 -5.93 22.23
N HIS A 93 -20.84 -5.03 21.98
CA HIS A 93 -21.41 -4.17 23.02
C HIS A 93 -22.74 -4.79 23.47
N SER A 94 -22.87 -5.00 24.78
CA SER A 94 -24.11 -5.40 25.46
C SER A 94 -25.01 -4.21 25.70
#